data_AF-A0A947JB84-F1
#
_entry.id   AF-A0A947JB84-F1
#
_cell.length_a   1.000
_cell.length_b   1.000
_cell.length_c   1.000
_cell.angle_alpha   90.00
_cell.angle_beta   90.00
_cell.angle_gamma   90.00
#
_symmetry.space_group_name_H-M   'P 1'
#
loop_
_entity.id
_entity.type
_entity.pdbx_description
1 polymer ?
#
loop_
_entity_poly.entity_id
_entity_poly.type
_entity_poly.pdbx_seq_one_letter_code
_entity_poly.pdbx_strand_id
1 'polypeptide(L)'
;TVFDHARSTKMIHIMEFTADLIKHGKLKLDPSRNDKLRVTFHDSCNPARAMGILEEPRYVIKNVCNNFFEMPENTIREKTFCCGGGAGLGTDENMEMRLRGGLPRGNAVKHVQEKHGVNRLAAMCAIDRATLSTVCEYWAPEVSVMGIHKLVANALVMKGEKKRELNMRMEPIDEGEE
;
A
#
# COMPACT_ATOMS: atom_id res chain seq x y z
N THR A 1 -17.37 7.68 -15.51
CA THR A 1 -15.96 8.08 -15.61
C THR A 1 -15.47 7.86 -17.02
N VAL A 2 -14.67 8.79 -17.54
CA VAL A 2 -13.97 8.67 -18.83
C VAL A 2 -12.47 8.71 -18.54
N PHE A 3 -11.72 7.75 -19.07
CA PHE A 3 -10.26 7.68 -18.93
C PHE A 3 -9.61 7.83 -20.31
N ASP A 4 -9.16 9.04 -20.63
CA ASP A 4 -8.63 9.37 -21.95
C ASP A 4 -7.32 8.63 -22.27
N HIS A 5 -6.47 8.42 -21.27
CA HIS A 5 -5.19 7.72 -21.42
C HIS A 5 -5.35 6.23 -21.75
N ALA A 6 -6.51 5.64 -21.47
CA ALA A 6 -6.83 4.26 -21.83
C ALA A 6 -7.68 4.14 -23.11
N ARG A 7 -7.79 5.20 -23.92
CA ARG A 7 -8.64 5.20 -25.11
C ARG A 7 -8.28 4.10 -26.10
N SER A 8 -7.00 3.76 -26.24
CA SER A 8 -6.47 2.74 -27.16
C SER A 8 -6.60 1.32 -26.61
N THR A 9 -6.04 1.05 -25.43
CA THR A 9 -5.94 -0.30 -24.85
C THR A 9 -7.18 -0.73 -24.08
N LYS A 10 -8.02 0.21 -23.64
CA LYS A 10 -9.15 -0.01 -22.73
C LYS A 10 -8.76 -0.67 -21.40
N MET A 11 -7.49 -0.60 -21.02
CA MET A 11 -6.97 -1.12 -19.75
C MET A 11 -6.78 0.01 -18.76
N ILE A 12 -7.27 -0.19 -17.54
CA ILE A 12 -7.13 0.74 -16.43
C ILE A 12 -6.57 -0.02 -15.24
N HIS A 13 -5.56 0.54 -14.58
CA HIS A 13 -5.08 -0.02 -13.34
C HIS A 13 -6.10 0.27 -12.23
N ILE A 14 -6.36 -0.72 -11.37
CA ILE A 14 -7.38 -0.62 -10.33
C ILE A 14 -7.15 0.57 -9.38
N MET A 15 -5.91 1.04 -9.21
CA MET A 15 -5.61 2.24 -8.43
C MET A 15 -6.23 3.50 -9.04
N GLU A 16 -6.14 3.66 -10.36
CA GLU A 16 -6.70 4.80 -11.09
C GLU A 16 -8.22 4.77 -11.03
N PHE A 17 -8.81 3.59 -11.23
CA PHE A 17 -10.26 3.40 -11.10
C PHE A 17 -10.75 3.73 -9.69
N THR A 18 -10.05 3.24 -8.67
CA THR A 18 -10.40 3.50 -7.27
C THR A 18 -10.27 4.98 -6.92
N ALA A 19 -9.18 5.63 -7.34
CA ALA A 19 -8.98 7.07 -7.15
C ALA A 19 -10.12 7.87 -7.78
N ASP A 20 -10.55 7.48 -8.98
CA ASP A 20 -11.65 8.13 -9.68
C ASP A 20 -13.01 7.97 -8.95
N LEU A 21 -13.31 6.77 -8.46
CA LEU A 21 -14.54 6.54 -7.68
C LEU A 21 -14.58 7.41 -6.43
N ILE A 22 -13.43 7.63 -5.77
CA ILE A 22 -13.32 8.53 -4.62
C ILE A 22 -13.55 9.99 -5.06
N LYS A 23 -12.89 10.45 -6.15
CA LYS A 23 -13.06 11.81 -6.69
C LYS A 23 -14.52 12.14 -7.02
N HIS A 24 -15.28 11.16 -7.52
CA HIS A 24 -16.68 11.31 -7.90
C HIS A 24 -17.67 11.01 -6.76
N GLY A 25 -17.19 10.83 -5.53
CA GLY A 25 -18.04 10.57 -4.35
C GLY A 25 -18.84 9.27 -4.46
N LYS A 26 -18.36 8.28 -5.23
CA LYS A 26 -19.03 6.98 -5.40
C LYS A 26 -18.79 6.03 -4.24
N LEU A 27 -17.76 6.27 -3.44
CA LEU A 27 -17.44 5.52 -2.23
C LEU A 27 -17.72 6.37 -1.00
N LYS A 28 -18.49 5.82 -0.06
CA LYS A 28 -18.60 6.38 1.29
C LYS A 28 -17.48 5.78 2.12
N LEU A 29 -16.57 6.61 2.58
CA LEU A 29 -15.36 6.21 3.29
C LEU A 29 -15.34 6.80 4.69
N ASP A 30 -14.83 6.02 5.63
CA ASP A 30 -14.61 6.37 7.02
C ASP A 30 -13.15 6.06 7.38
N PRO A 31 -12.24 7.03 7.26
CA PRO A 31 -10.81 6.80 7.42
C PRO A 31 -10.40 6.47 8.86
N SER A 32 -11.23 6.81 9.86
CA SER A 32 -10.94 6.50 11.26
C SER A 32 -10.83 4.99 11.52
N ARG A 33 -11.47 4.17 10.69
CA ARG A 33 -11.36 2.70 10.73
C ARG A 33 -9.95 2.16 10.48
N ASN A 34 -9.01 3.03 10.12
CA ASN A 34 -7.60 2.72 9.95
C ASN A 34 -6.69 3.53 10.90
N ASP A 35 -7.20 4.21 11.92
CA ASP A 35 -6.39 5.09 12.79
C ASP A 35 -5.29 4.35 13.56
N LYS A 36 -5.52 3.07 13.89
CA LYS A 36 -4.48 2.20 14.48
C LYS A 36 -3.29 1.93 13.54
N LEU A 37 -3.45 2.16 12.24
CA LEU A 37 -2.44 1.85 11.23
C LEU A 37 -1.60 3.10 10.94
N ARG A 38 -0.29 3.00 11.11
CA ARG A 38 0.68 4.02 10.70
C ARG A 38 1.32 3.54 9.42
N VAL A 39 0.85 4.08 8.30
CA VAL A 39 1.05 3.52 6.96
C VAL A 39 2.16 4.27 6.22
N THR A 40 3.04 3.54 5.55
CA THR A 40 3.86 4.05 4.44
C THR A 40 3.54 3.28 3.15
N PHE A 41 4.08 3.72 2.01
CA PHE A 41 3.71 3.19 0.70
C PHE A 41 4.92 2.78 -0.14
N HIS A 42 4.87 1.58 -0.70
CA HIS A 42 5.81 1.11 -1.70
C HIS A 42 5.30 1.39 -3.12
N ASP A 43 5.96 2.31 -3.81
CA ASP A 43 5.79 2.50 -5.25
C ASP A 43 6.27 1.25 -6.01
N SER A 44 5.34 0.44 -6.50
CA SER A 44 5.65 -0.74 -7.32
C SER A 44 6.35 -0.32 -8.62
N CYS A 45 7.45 -1.00 -8.97
CA CYS A 45 8.33 -0.57 -10.06
C CYS A 45 7.63 -0.45 -11.44
N ASN A 46 6.79 -1.41 -11.81
CA ASN A 46 6.08 -1.38 -13.10
C ASN A 46 5.05 -0.24 -13.15
N PRO A 47 4.09 -0.12 -12.20
CA PRO A 47 3.18 1.02 -12.20
C PRO A 47 3.87 2.38 -12.09
N ALA A 48 4.91 2.50 -11.25
CA ALA A 48 5.59 3.78 -11.07
C ALA A 48 6.41 4.19 -12.30
N ARG A 49 7.31 3.33 -12.79
CA ARG A 49 8.28 3.68 -13.85
C ARG A 49 7.74 3.50 -15.27
N ALA A 50 6.92 2.48 -15.50
CA ALA A 50 6.42 2.19 -16.85
C ALA A 50 5.05 2.80 -17.12
N MET A 51 4.19 2.92 -16.10
CA MET A 51 2.82 3.43 -16.25
C MET A 51 2.62 4.85 -15.72
N GLY A 52 3.57 5.41 -14.97
CA GLY A 52 3.46 6.76 -14.39
C GLY A 52 2.40 6.88 -13.29
N ILE A 53 2.00 5.76 -12.68
CA ILE A 53 0.99 5.72 -11.61
C ILE A 53 1.69 6.05 -10.29
N LEU A 54 1.66 7.33 -9.94
CA LEU A 54 2.38 7.89 -8.79
C LEU A 54 1.40 8.52 -7.79
N GLU A 55 0.46 9.33 -8.26
CA GLU A 55 -0.43 10.09 -7.37
C GLU A 55 -1.69 9.31 -6.98
N GLU A 56 -2.19 8.42 -7.83
CA GLU A 56 -3.42 7.69 -7.61
C GLU A 56 -3.36 6.81 -6.35
N PRO A 57 -2.26 6.04 -6.11
CA PRO A 57 -2.09 5.30 -4.85
C PRO A 57 -2.10 6.21 -3.63
N ARG A 58 -1.40 7.35 -3.70
CA ARG A 58 -1.31 8.33 -2.61
C ARG A 58 -2.67 8.98 -2.33
N TYR A 59 -3.38 9.36 -3.38
CA TYR A 59 -4.72 9.94 -3.29
C TYR A 59 -5.67 8.95 -2.61
N VAL A 60 -5.65 7.68 -3.01
CA VAL A 60 -6.48 6.66 -2.38
C VAL A 60 -6.11 6.48 -0.91
N ILE A 61 -4.83 6.30 -0.57
CA ILE A 61 -4.38 6.11 0.83
C ILE A 61 -4.80 7.28 1.71
N LYS A 62 -4.59 8.54 1.26
CA LYS A 62 -4.95 9.75 2.03
C LYS A 62 -6.45 9.89 2.28
N ASN A 63 -7.31 9.27 1.47
CA ASN A 63 -8.77 9.29 1.67
C ASN A 63 -9.27 8.14 2.57
N VAL A 64 -8.42 7.16 2.90
CA VAL A 64 -8.82 5.98 3.69
C VAL A 64 -8.01 5.80 4.96
N CYS A 65 -6.95 6.58 5.18
CA CYS A 65 -6.10 6.49 6.36
C CYS A 65 -5.59 7.87 6.75
N ASN A 66 -5.76 8.24 8.02
CA ASN A 66 -5.31 9.53 8.56
C ASN A 66 -3.80 9.56 8.81
N ASN A 67 -3.19 8.40 9.09
CA ASN A 67 -1.80 8.26 9.53
C ASN A 67 -0.90 7.74 8.40
N PHE A 68 -0.71 8.55 7.35
CA PHE A 68 0.15 8.22 6.21
C PHE A 68 1.47 9.01 6.22
N PHE A 69 2.60 8.31 6.12
CA PHE A 69 3.95 8.86 6.14
C PHE A 69 4.75 8.40 4.92
N GLU A 70 5.26 9.35 4.15
CA GLU A 70 6.11 9.07 2.99
C GLU A 70 7.53 8.67 3.39
N MET A 71 8.13 7.81 2.56
CA MET A 71 9.55 7.50 2.64
C MET A 71 10.41 8.64 2.05
N PRO A 72 11.73 8.65 2.28
CA PRO A 72 12.61 9.68 1.73
C PRO A 72 12.46 9.82 0.22
N GLU A 73 12.48 11.07 -0.27
CA GLU A 73 12.15 11.43 -1.66
C GLU A 73 13.00 10.68 -2.70
N ASN A 74 14.24 10.37 -2.36
CA ASN A 74 15.16 9.61 -3.22
C ASN A 74 14.87 8.09 -3.28
N THR A 75 13.79 7.62 -2.64
CA THR A 75 13.44 6.19 -2.52
C THR A 75 12.02 5.87 -2.96
N ILE A 76 11.30 6.86 -3.49
CA ILE A 76 9.89 6.77 -3.89
C ILE A 76 9.72 7.20 -5.36
N ARG A 77 8.52 6.99 -5.90
CA ARG A 77 8.12 7.37 -7.26
C ARG A 77 9.05 6.75 -8.32
N GLU A 78 9.55 7.53 -9.29
CA GLU A 78 10.45 7.07 -10.34
C GLU A 78 11.76 6.50 -9.76
N LYS A 79 12.20 7.04 -8.61
CA LYS A 79 13.39 6.61 -7.85
C LYS A 79 13.12 5.42 -6.92
N THR A 80 11.93 4.82 -6.98
CA THR A 80 11.54 3.70 -6.11
C THR A 80 12.53 2.53 -6.19
N PHE A 81 12.86 1.92 -5.05
CA PHE A 81 13.61 0.67 -5.02
C PHE A 81 12.72 -0.53 -5.34
N CYS A 82 13.32 -1.55 -5.98
CA CYS A 82 12.66 -2.82 -6.27
C CYS A 82 12.27 -3.57 -4.99
N CYS A 83 11.19 -4.37 -5.06
CA CYS A 83 10.79 -5.28 -3.99
C CYS A 83 11.67 -6.54 -3.89
N GLY A 84 12.46 -6.84 -4.93
CA GLY A 84 13.32 -8.02 -5.02
C GLY A 84 12.64 -9.26 -5.63
N GLY A 85 11.36 -9.21 -5.99
CA GLY A 85 10.59 -10.39 -6.45
C GLY A 85 10.18 -10.40 -7.93
N GLY A 86 10.38 -9.30 -8.66
CA GLY A 86 10.05 -9.22 -10.08
C GLY A 86 10.93 -10.11 -10.97
N ALA A 87 10.60 -10.19 -12.27
CA ALA A 87 11.41 -10.90 -13.29
C ALA A 87 11.76 -12.37 -12.96
N GLY A 88 10.90 -13.07 -12.22
CA GLY A 88 11.11 -14.47 -11.82
C GLY A 88 11.96 -14.66 -10.57
N LEU A 89 12.38 -13.58 -9.90
CA LEU A 89 13.21 -13.66 -8.70
C LEU A 89 12.42 -13.95 -7.42
N GLY A 90 11.08 -13.93 -7.48
CA GLY A 90 10.20 -14.08 -6.32
C GLY A 90 10.10 -15.50 -5.74
N THR A 91 10.85 -16.48 -6.27
CA THR A 91 10.85 -17.85 -5.77
C THR A 91 11.74 -18.00 -4.52
N ASP A 92 11.57 -19.08 -3.76
CA ASP A 92 12.29 -19.26 -2.49
C ASP A 92 13.74 -19.71 -2.69
N GLU A 93 14.07 -20.31 -3.83
CA GLU A 93 15.46 -20.65 -4.22
C GLU A 93 16.32 -19.38 -4.38
N ASN A 94 15.68 -18.23 -4.63
CA ASN A 94 16.34 -16.95 -4.80
C ASN A 94 16.37 -16.10 -3.51
N MET A 95 16.10 -16.68 -2.34
CA MET A 95 15.94 -15.92 -1.08
C MET A 95 17.13 -15.00 -0.76
N GLU A 96 18.37 -15.48 -0.92
CA GLU A 96 19.56 -14.66 -0.67
C GLU A 96 19.57 -13.41 -1.56
N MET A 97 19.29 -13.57 -2.85
CA MET A 97 19.23 -12.47 -3.80
C MET A 97 18.05 -11.54 -3.52
N ARG A 98 16.87 -12.09 -3.17
CA ARG A 98 15.68 -11.31 -2.78
C ARG A 98 15.98 -10.42 -1.59
N LEU A 99 16.62 -10.94 -0.55
CA LEU A 99 16.95 -10.18 0.66
C LEU A 99 18.02 -9.13 0.40
N ARG A 100 19.07 -9.45 -0.37
CA ARG A 100 20.10 -8.47 -0.77
C ARG A 100 19.52 -7.36 -1.65
N GLY A 101 18.70 -7.71 -2.64
CA GLY A 101 18.03 -6.74 -3.51
C GLY A 101 16.97 -5.92 -2.79
N GLY A 102 16.34 -6.48 -1.75
CA GLY A 102 15.36 -5.82 -0.90
C GLY A 102 15.95 -4.90 0.16
N LEU A 103 17.25 -5.00 0.47
CA LEU A 103 17.93 -4.19 1.51
C LEU A 103 17.68 -2.67 1.36
N PRO A 104 17.83 -2.04 0.18
CA PRO A 104 17.57 -0.61 0.04
C PRO A 104 16.12 -0.24 0.39
N ARG A 105 15.16 -1.09 0.03
CA ARG A 105 13.75 -0.91 0.40
C ARG A 105 13.53 -1.12 1.89
N GLY A 106 14.08 -2.18 2.46
CA GLY A 106 14.04 -2.45 3.90
C GLY A 106 14.55 -1.27 4.72
N ASN A 107 15.70 -0.70 4.34
CA ASN A 107 16.25 0.49 5.00
C ASN A 107 15.36 1.72 4.88
N ALA A 108 14.74 1.95 3.73
CA ALA A 108 13.81 3.07 3.55
C ALA A 108 12.56 2.92 4.45
N VAL A 109 12.06 1.69 4.61
CA VAL A 109 10.95 1.37 5.52
C VAL A 109 11.38 1.53 6.97
N LYS A 110 12.55 1.00 7.34
CA LYS A 110 13.11 1.14 8.69
C LYS A 110 13.28 2.60 9.08
N HIS A 111 13.72 3.46 8.16
CA HIS A 111 13.84 4.90 8.41
C HIS A 111 12.51 5.53 8.85
N VAL A 112 11.41 5.24 8.15
CA VAL A 112 10.09 5.79 8.52
C VAL A 112 9.46 5.06 9.71
N GLN A 113 9.82 3.80 9.94
CA GLN A 113 9.48 3.08 11.16
C GLN A 113 10.08 3.78 12.38
N GLU A 114 11.38 4.04 12.39
CA GLU A 114 12.07 4.69 13.52
C GLU A 114 11.61 6.14 13.72
N LYS A 115 11.41 6.88 12.63
CA LYS A 115 11.06 8.30 12.69
C LYS A 115 9.59 8.58 13.00
N HIS A 116 8.70 7.74 12.49
CA HIS A 116 7.26 7.98 12.52
C HIS A 116 6.47 6.82 13.11
N GLY A 117 7.12 5.77 13.65
CA GLY A 117 6.41 4.61 14.19
C GLY A 117 5.58 3.88 13.15
N VAL A 118 5.96 3.92 11.86
CA VAL A 118 5.24 3.19 10.80
C VAL A 118 5.21 1.71 11.13
N ASN A 119 4.01 1.11 11.10
CA ASN A 119 3.79 -0.31 11.39
C ASN A 119 3.16 -1.05 10.19
N ARG A 120 2.84 -0.33 9.10
CA ARG A 120 2.29 -0.92 7.86
C ARG A 120 2.99 -0.40 6.62
N LEU A 121 3.39 -1.31 5.74
CA LEU A 121 3.81 -1.00 4.38
C LEU A 121 2.69 -1.36 3.40
N ALA A 122 2.09 -0.35 2.77
CA ALA A 122 1.08 -0.54 1.74
C ALA A 122 1.73 -0.83 0.38
N ALA A 123 1.20 -1.82 -0.33
CA ALA A 123 1.60 -2.19 -1.69
C ALA A 123 0.38 -2.24 -2.61
N MET A 124 0.56 -1.84 -3.88
CA MET A 124 -0.48 -2.00 -4.91
C MET A 124 -0.29 -3.25 -5.77
N CYS A 125 0.94 -3.76 -5.86
CA CYS A 125 1.25 -4.99 -6.60
C CYS A 125 1.18 -6.23 -5.69
N ALA A 126 0.64 -7.33 -6.23
CA ALA A 126 0.55 -8.59 -5.52
C ALA A 126 1.92 -9.23 -5.25
N ILE A 127 2.88 -9.09 -6.19
CA ILE A 127 4.26 -9.58 -6.03
C ILE A 127 4.94 -8.83 -4.89
N ASP A 128 4.82 -7.51 -4.85
CA ASP A 128 5.38 -6.70 -3.77
C ASP A 128 4.84 -7.14 -2.42
N ARG A 129 3.53 -7.39 -2.31
CA ARG A 129 2.92 -7.89 -1.07
C ARG A 129 3.47 -9.26 -0.65
N ALA A 130 3.74 -10.16 -1.59
CA ALA A 130 4.29 -11.47 -1.28
C ALA A 130 5.77 -11.39 -0.88
N THR A 131 6.58 -10.61 -1.63
CA THR A 131 8.02 -10.54 -1.42
C THR A 131 8.42 -9.64 -0.27
N LEU A 132 7.76 -8.49 -0.11
CA LEU A 132 8.14 -7.51 0.91
C LEU A 132 7.86 -7.98 2.33
N SER A 133 6.98 -8.96 2.55
CA SER A 133 6.72 -9.51 3.89
C SER A 133 8.02 -10.02 4.52
N THR A 134 8.73 -10.90 3.81
CA THR A 134 10.03 -11.44 4.27
C THR A 134 11.12 -10.35 4.33
N VAL A 135 11.10 -9.39 3.40
CA VAL A 135 12.05 -8.25 3.42
C VAL A 135 11.84 -7.37 4.66
N CYS A 136 10.59 -7.08 5.03
CA CYS A 136 10.29 -6.29 6.22
C CYS A 136 10.58 -7.08 7.49
N GLU A 137 10.20 -8.37 7.56
CA GLU A 137 10.54 -9.24 8.70
C GLU A 137 12.04 -9.23 9.02
N TYR A 138 12.88 -9.20 7.99
CA TYR A 138 14.34 -9.20 8.15
C TYR A 138 14.93 -7.80 8.39
N TRP A 139 14.56 -6.80 7.58
CA TRP A 139 15.21 -5.48 7.58
C TRP A 139 14.48 -4.38 8.37
N ALA A 140 13.17 -4.52 8.59
CA ALA A 140 12.31 -3.56 9.28
C ALA A 140 11.27 -4.33 10.14
N PRO A 141 11.72 -5.08 11.16
CA PRO A 141 10.87 -5.97 11.95
C PRO A 141 9.68 -5.20 12.54
N GLU A 142 8.55 -5.86 12.80
CA GLU A 142 7.28 -5.25 13.25
C GLU A 142 6.49 -4.47 12.18
N VAL A 143 7.09 -4.15 11.03
CA VAL A 143 6.34 -3.58 9.89
C VAL A 143 5.69 -4.70 9.10
N SER A 144 4.35 -4.78 9.15
CA SER A 144 3.59 -5.74 8.35
C SER A 144 3.24 -5.17 6.97
N VAL A 145 3.25 -6.02 5.94
CA VAL A 145 2.91 -5.61 4.58
C VAL A 145 1.42 -5.83 4.31
N MET A 146 0.78 -4.87 3.63
CA MET A 146 -0.64 -4.95 3.28
C MET A 146 -0.93 -4.37 1.89
N GLY A 147 -2.07 -4.75 1.31
CA GLY A 147 -2.53 -4.15 0.06
C GLY A 147 -3.24 -2.81 0.31
N ILE A 148 -3.11 -1.84 -0.61
CA ILE A 148 -3.88 -0.57 -0.51
C ILE A 148 -5.38 -0.84 -0.46
N HIS A 149 -5.89 -1.77 -1.27
CA HIS A 149 -7.31 -2.11 -1.25
C HIS A 149 -7.78 -2.76 0.05
N LYS A 150 -6.88 -3.23 0.94
CA LYS A 150 -7.25 -3.63 2.31
C LYS A 150 -7.59 -2.40 3.16
N LEU A 151 -6.84 -1.29 3.01
CA LEU A 151 -7.18 -0.01 3.66
C LEU A 151 -8.54 0.52 3.16
N VAL A 152 -8.76 0.45 1.85
CA VAL A 152 -10.04 0.84 1.24
C VAL A 152 -11.19 -0.02 1.78
N ALA A 153 -11.00 -1.34 1.85
CA ALA A 153 -12.05 -2.24 2.36
C ALA A 153 -12.39 -2.00 3.83
N ASN A 154 -11.40 -1.65 4.66
CA ASN A 154 -11.62 -1.27 6.06
C ASN A 154 -12.42 0.03 6.16
N ALA A 155 -12.03 1.06 5.40
CA ALA A 155 -12.68 2.37 5.42
C ALA A 155 -14.06 2.38 4.73
N LEU A 156 -14.39 1.39 3.90
CA LEU A 156 -15.63 1.38 3.13
C LEU A 156 -16.86 1.23 4.03
N VAL A 157 -17.80 2.19 3.92
CA VAL A 157 -19.10 2.20 4.59
C VAL A 157 -20.19 1.76 3.61
N MET A 158 -20.73 0.56 3.79
CA MET A 158 -21.79 0.04 2.92
C MET A 158 -23.19 0.52 3.33
N LYS A 159 -24.09 0.69 2.35
CA LYS A 159 -25.48 1.09 2.63
C LYS A 159 -26.19 -0.03 3.40
N GLY A 160 -26.72 0.30 4.58
CA GLY A 160 -27.40 -0.67 5.45
C GLY A 160 -26.46 -1.54 6.28
N GLU A 161 -25.16 -1.24 6.34
CA GLU A 161 -24.26 -1.99 7.22
C GLU A 161 -24.57 -1.69 8.70
N LYS A 162 -24.37 -2.71 9.55
CA LYS A 162 -24.31 -2.53 11.00
C LYS A 162 -22.98 -1.87 11.37
N LYS A 163 -22.91 -1.26 12.56
CA LYS A 163 -21.64 -0.75 13.12
C LYS A 163 -20.61 -1.88 13.05
N ARG A 164 -19.47 -1.58 12.42
CA ARG A 164 -18.41 -2.56 12.19
C ARG A 164 -17.41 -2.47 13.34
N GLU A 165 -17.27 -3.56 14.09
CA GLU A 165 -16.33 -3.66 15.22
C GLU A 165 -15.01 -4.33 14.79
N LEU A 166 -15.07 -5.18 13.76
CA LEU A 166 -13.93 -5.94 13.25
C LEU A 166 -13.60 -5.54 11.82
N ASN A 167 -12.32 -5.53 11.48
CA ASN A 167 -11.85 -5.31 10.12
C ASN A 167 -11.98 -6.59 9.27
N MET A 168 -11.60 -6.54 8.00
CA MET A 168 -11.71 -7.66 7.06
C MET A 168 -10.80 -8.87 7.39
N ARG A 169 -10.00 -8.79 8.46
CA ARG A 169 -9.19 -9.87 9.01
C ARG A 169 -9.64 -10.29 10.40
N MET A 170 -10.83 -9.89 10.82
CA MET A 170 -11.40 -10.22 12.13
C MET A 170 -10.60 -9.61 13.30
N GLU A 171 -9.87 -8.52 13.06
CA GLU A 171 -9.18 -7.77 14.12
C GLU A 171 -10.04 -6.58 14.56
N PRO A 172 -10.04 -6.18 15.83
CA PRO A 172 -10.74 -4.98 16.31
C PRO A 172 -10.38 -3.72 15.50
N ILE A 173 -11.38 -2.90 15.16
CA ILE A 173 -11.19 -1.60 14.51
C ILE A 173 -10.81 -0.53 15.54
N ASP A 174 -11.57 -0.49 16.63
CA ASP A 174 -11.30 0.30 17.83
C ASP A 174 -10.96 -0.68 18.95
N GLU A 175 -9.80 -0.53 19.59
CA GLU A 175 -9.65 -0.93 20.98
C GLU A 175 -10.29 0.20 21.76
N GLY A 176 -11.45 -0.05 22.37
CA GLY A 176 -11.92 0.87 23.40
C GLY A 176 -10.80 1.04 24.42
N GLU A 177 -10.55 2.26 24.87
CA GLU A 177 -9.77 2.47 26.09
C GLU A 177 -10.34 1.53 27.17
N GLU A 178 -9.57 0.52 27.57
CA GLU A 178 -9.72 -0.10 28.89
C GLU A 178 -9.11 0.83 29.94
#